data_AF-A0A518H686-F1
#
_entry.id   AF-A0A518H686-F1
#
_cell.length_a   1.000
_cell.length_b   1.000
_cell.length_c   1.000
_cell.angle_alpha   90.00
_cell.angle_beta   90.00
_cell.angle_gamma   90.00
#
_symmetry.space_group_name_H-M   'P 1'
#
loop_
_entity.id
_entity.type
_entity.pdbx_description
1 polymer ?
#
loop_
_entity_poly.entity_id
_entity_poly.type
_entity_poly.pdbx_seq_one_letter_code
_entity_poly.pdbx_strand_id
1 'polypeptide(L)'
;MVRIAAAAFGLCMATLPGQADDGAAPADVLRARGLRPDGLFFVLDEDEALAGFRDGDRTVTAFQAASARRAAMLYNDGEIAGAVARIDALRTRNADLGLVIDQLNQINEYRPLRNWNTGHKTAHNAAKNEMNANRGTVLQLQKYLKQLGGQRPGREGRAEIDREFERQHGFFSIAVENLSGVMDPVAREYRELAADGEVSDAIEAINAAEGKRYRLGPSDDFREAYKRLNETRGAFGKSKPASRPGMGTADDDAAEAKARTVFAIAKALEPRNSKAALERYRAIVSDYPGTPEAEEASRRIEALEVNRR
;
A
#
# COMPACT_ATOMS: atom_id res chain seq x y z
N MET A 1 67.97 35.19 -5.23
CA MET A 1 68.13 34.61 -3.89
C MET A 1 66.75 34.23 -3.37
N VAL A 2 66.37 32.95 -3.44
CA VAL A 2 65.07 32.45 -2.95
C VAL A 2 65.37 31.50 -1.80
N ARG A 3 64.91 31.83 -0.60
CA ARG A 3 65.05 31.00 0.61
C ARG A 3 63.80 30.13 0.74
N ILE A 4 64.00 28.81 0.69
CA ILE A 4 63.01 27.77 0.96
C ILE A 4 62.95 27.58 2.48
N ALA A 5 61.78 27.80 3.08
CA ALA A 5 61.52 27.49 4.49
C ALA A 5 60.87 26.10 4.58
N ALA A 6 61.61 25.13 5.08
CA ALA A 6 61.11 23.80 5.40
C ALA A 6 60.41 23.85 6.77
N ALA A 7 59.08 23.74 6.77
CA ALA A 7 58.30 23.53 7.98
C ALA A 7 58.22 22.03 8.27
N ALA A 8 58.88 21.60 9.35
CA ALA A 8 58.76 20.25 9.89
C ALA A 8 57.37 20.06 10.51
N PHE A 9 56.50 19.34 9.81
CA PHE A 9 55.20 18.92 10.32
C PHE A 9 55.42 17.68 11.21
N GLY A 10 55.32 17.86 12.52
CA GLY A 10 55.34 16.79 13.51
C GLY A 10 54.08 15.92 13.38
N LEU A 11 54.26 14.73 12.83
CA LEU A 11 53.23 13.70 12.73
C LEU A 11 52.98 13.09 14.13
N CYS A 12 51.99 13.61 14.85
CA CYS A 12 51.42 12.91 16.00
C CYS A 12 50.60 11.73 15.48
N MET A 13 51.20 10.54 15.49
CA MET A 13 50.48 9.27 15.36
C MET A 13 49.63 9.07 16.63
N ALA A 14 48.39 9.55 16.60
CA ALA A 14 47.38 9.17 17.57
C ALA A 14 47.01 7.70 17.32
N THR A 15 47.54 6.82 18.17
CA THR A 15 47.08 5.45 18.33
C THR A 15 45.63 5.49 18.84
N LEU A 16 44.68 5.27 17.93
CA LEU A 16 43.27 5.05 18.25
C LEU A 16 43.13 3.67 18.91
N PRO A 17 42.74 3.57 20.19
CA PRO A 17 42.33 2.31 20.78
C PRO A 17 40.85 2.12 20.44
N GLY A 18 40.60 1.30 19.44
CA GLY A 18 39.25 0.86 19.10
C GLY A 18 39.40 -0.36 18.24
N GLN A 19 39.42 -1.54 18.87
CA GLN A 19 39.09 -2.78 18.17
C GLN A 19 37.79 -2.51 17.45
N ALA A 20 37.86 -2.39 16.12
CA ALA A 20 36.70 -2.55 15.28
C ALA A 20 36.20 -3.96 15.60
N ASP A 21 35.11 -4.03 16.35
CA ASP A 21 34.26 -5.20 16.34
C ASP A 21 34.10 -5.57 14.86
N ASP A 22 34.43 -6.81 14.47
CA ASP A 22 34.27 -7.33 13.11
C ASP A 22 32.76 -7.48 12.79
N GLY A 23 31.99 -6.43 13.04
CA GLY A 23 30.59 -6.32 12.70
C GLY A 23 30.46 -6.48 11.20
N ALA A 24 29.55 -7.36 10.79
CA ALA A 24 29.20 -7.53 9.38
C ALA A 24 28.92 -6.16 8.76
N ALA A 25 29.36 -5.94 7.52
CA ALA A 25 29.09 -4.68 6.84
C ALA A 25 27.57 -4.44 6.85
N PRO A 26 27.08 -3.19 7.04
CA PRO A 26 25.64 -2.90 7.12
C PRO A 26 24.81 -3.51 5.97
N ALA A 27 25.39 -3.56 4.77
CA ALA A 27 24.75 -4.20 3.61
C ALA A 27 24.60 -5.72 3.75
N ASP A 28 25.51 -6.40 4.45
CA ASP A 28 25.44 -7.83 4.73
C ASP A 28 24.38 -8.14 5.79
N VAL A 29 24.17 -7.25 6.77
CA VAL A 29 23.06 -7.34 7.73
C VAL A 29 21.73 -7.33 6.99
N LEU A 30 21.50 -6.37 6.09
CA LEU A 30 20.27 -6.29 5.29
C LEU A 30 20.09 -7.52 4.38
N ARG A 31 21.16 -7.96 3.71
CA ARG A 31 21.11 -9.16 2.84
C ARG A 31 20.81 -10.42 3.64
N ALA A 32 21.35 -10.56 4.85
CA ALA A 32 21.07 -11.69 5.74
C ALA A 32 19.59 -11.74 6.17
N ARG A 33 18.90 -10.60 6.15
CA ARG A 33 17.45 -10.50 6.37
C ARG A 33 16.62 -10.61 5.08
N GLY A 34 17.22 -11.05 3.97
CA GLY A 34 16.53 -11.23 2.69
C GLY A 34 16.20 -9.92 1.96
N LEU A 35 16.73 -8.77 2.41
CA LEU A 35 16.48 -7.49 1.78
C LEU A 35 17.43 -7.26 0.61
N ARG A 36 16.89 -6.76 -0.50
CA ARG A 36 17.62 -6.32 -1.69
C ARG A 36 17.37 -4.84 -1.98
N PRO A 37 18.36 -4.08 -2.45
CA PRO A 37 18.14 -2.70 -2.87
C PRO A 37 17.32 -2.66 -4.17
N ASP A 38 16.29 -1.82 -4.19
CA ASP A 38 15.47 -1.48 -5.36
C ASP A 38 15.18 0.04 -5.37
N GLY A 39 15.88 0.77 -6.23
CA GLY A 39 15.81 2.24 -6.26
C GLY A 39 16.27 2.88 -4.94
N LEU A 40 15.36 3.54 -4.22
CA LEU A 40 15.57 4.14 -2.90
C LEU A 40 15.00 3.27 -1.76
N PHE A 41 14.63 2.04 -2.05
CA PHE A 41 14.02 1.13 -1.10
C PHE A 41 14.88 -0.12 -0.91
N PHE A 42 14.79 -0.71 0.28
CA PHE A 42 15.17 -2.09 0.52
C PHE A 42 13.89 -2.92 0.58
N VAL A 43 13.78 -3.88 -0.33
CA VAL A 43 12.60 -4.72 -0.54
C VAL A 43 12.93 -6.18 -0.21
N LEU A 44 11.93 -6.92 0.28
CA LEU A 44 11.93 -8.38 0.36
C LEU A 44 11.80 -9.00 -1.04
N ASP A 45 11.98 -10.31 -1.12
CA ASP A 45 11.57 -11.06 -2.30
C ASP A 45 10.04 -11.20 -2.33
N GLU A 46 9.41 -10.37 -3.16
CA GLU A 46 7.95 -10.29 -3.30
C GLU A 46 7.44 -11.08 -4.52
N ASP A 47 8.33 -11.70 -5.32
CA ASP A 47 7.98 -12.19 -6.65
C ASP A 47 6.95 -13.33 -6.59
N GLU A 48 7.05 -14.22 -5.61
CA GLU A 48 6.08 -15.29 -5.38
C GLU A 48 4.70 -14.73 -4.99
N ALA A 49 4.67 -13.76 -4.07
CA ALA A 49 3.43 -13.13 -3.63
C ALA A 49 2.76 -12.35 -4.78
N LEU A 50 3.54 -11.65 -5.61
CA LEU A 50 3.05 -10.94 -6.78
C LEU A 50 2.58 -11.89 -7.89
N ALA A 51 3.26 -13.03 -8.09
CA ALA A 51 2.82 -14.06 -9.02
C ALA A 51 1.48 -14.68 -8.57
N GLY A 52 1.38 -15.03 -7.28
CA GLY A 52 0.14 -15.50 -6.66
C GLY A 52 -0.99 -14.47 -6.77
N PHE A 53 -0.68 -13.19 -6.57
CA PHE A 53 -1.62 -12.09 -6.76
C PHE A 53 -2.18 -12.05 -8.19
N ARG A 54 -1.32 -12.08 -9.22
CA ARG A 54 -1.74 -12.03 -10.62
C ARG A 54 -2.65 -13.20 -11.00
N ASP A 55 -2.46 -14.37 -10.40
CA ASP A 55 -3.32 -15.53 -10.63
C ASP A 55 -4.68 -15.38 -9.92
N GLY A 56 -4.65 -15.02 -8.62
CA GLY A 56 -5.88 -14.83 -7.84
C GLY A 56 -6.72 -13.63 -8.28
N ASP A 57 -6.12 -12.55 -8.75
CA ASP A 57 -6.81 -11.33 -9.24
C ASP A 57 -7.73 -11.63 -10.42
N ARG A 58 -7.41 -12.65 -11.23
CA ARG A 58 -8.30 -13.13 -12.31
C ARG A 58 -9.57 -13.74 -11.76
N THR A 59 -9.48 -14.57 -10.72
CA THR A 59 -10.64 -15.18 -10.05
C THR A 59 -11.45 -14.12 -9.31
N VAL A 60 -10.79 -13.16 -8.67
CA VAL A 60 -11.44 -12.00 -8.04
C VAL A 60 -12.24 -11.20 -9.07
N THR A 61 -11.63 -10.90 -10.21
CA THR A 61 -12.28 -10.17 -11.31
C THR A 61 -13.46 -10.95 -11.89
N ALA A 62 -13.33 -12.27 -12.07
CA ALA A 62 -14.40 -13.12 -12.58
C ALA A 62 -15.60 -13.15 -11.63
N PHE A 63 -15.36 -13.28 -10.32
CA PHE A 63 -16.42 -13.22 -9.31
C PHE A 63 -17.10 -11.86 -9.27
N GLN A 64 -16.35 -10.75 -9.31
CA GLN A 64 -16.96 -9.42 -9.35
C GLN A 64 -17.88 -9.26 -10.56
N ALA A 65 -17.50 -9.80 -11.72
CA ALA A 65 -18.36 -9.84 -12.90
C ALA A 65 -19.60 -10.72 -12.68
N ALA A 66 -19.48 -11.87 -12.04
CA ALA A 66 -20.62 -12.75 -11.70
C ALA A 66 -21.56 -12.11 -10.66
N SER A 67 -21.01 -11.45 -9.63
CA SER A 67 -21.76 -10.68 -8.64
C SER A 67 -22.55 -9.57 -9.33
N ALA A 68 -21.88 -8.75 -10.14
CA ALA A 68 -22.53 -7.72 -10.94
C ALA A 68 -23.56 -8.29 -11.93
N ARG A 69 -23.46 -9.57 -12.32
CA ARG A 69 -24.47 -10.28 -13.12
C ARG A 69 -25.69 -10.74 -12.33
N ARG A 70 -25.51 -11.13 -11.08
CA ARG A 70 -26.62 -11.55 -10.21
C ARG A 70 -27.42 -10.34 -9.71
N ALA A 71 -26.70 -9.41 -9.10
CA ALA A 71 -27.05 -8.03 -8.82
C ALA A 71 -28.24 -7.45 -9.58
N ALA A 72 -28.02 -7.18 -10.87
CA ALA A 72 -28.91 -6.39 -11.66
C ALA A 72 -29.99 -7.24 -12.35
N MET A 73 -29.85 -8.58 -12.33
CA MET A 73 -30.96 -9.49 -12.61
C MET A 73 -31.97 -9.55 -11.45
N LEU A 74 -31.55 -9.20 -10.23
CA LEU A 74 -32.38 -9.19 -9.03
C LEU A 74 -32.94 -7.80 -8.64
N TYR A 75 -32.78 -6.77 -9.48
CA TYR A 75 -33.24 -5.39 -9.20
C TYR A 75 -32.62 -4.76 -7.96
N ASN A 76 -31.30 -4.85 -7.80
CA ASN A 76 -30.59 -3.94 -6.92
C ASN A 76 -30.11 -2.74 -7.75
N ASP A 77 -30.88 -1.65 -7.76
CA ASP A 77 -30.52 -0.41 -8.49
C ASP A 77 -29.12 0.10 -8.12
N GLY A 78 -28.70 -0.15 -6.86
CA GLY A 78 -27.34 0.14 -6.40
C GLY A 78 -26.24 -0.62 -7.15
N GLU A 79 -26.53 -1.81 -7.66
CA GLU A 79 -25.55 -2.63 -8.37
C GLU A 79 -25.56 -2.39 -9.89
N ILE A 80 -26.69 -1.93 -10.48
CA ILE A 80 -26.67 -1.31 -11.81
C ILE A 80 -25.75 -0.09 -11.78
N ALA A 81 -25.91 0.76 -10.76
CA ALA A 81 -25.03 1.91 -10.55
C ALA A 81 -23.57 1.48 -10.36
N GLY A 82 -23.32 0.40 -9.61
CA GLY A 82 -21.99 -0.19 -9.45
C GLY A 82 -21.37 -0.69 -10.78
N ALA A 83 -22.14 -1.39 -11.61
CA ALA A 83 -21.68 -1.86 -12.92
C ALA A 83 -21.37 -0.70 -13.87
N VAL A 84 -22.18 0.35 -13.87
CA VAL A 84 -21.94 1.59 -14.63
C VAL A 84 -20.68 2.29 -14.12
N ALA A 85 -20.55 2.50 -12.80
CA ALA A 85 -19.36 3.09 -12.20
C ALA A 85 -18.08 2.29 -12.53
N ARG A 86 -18.18 0.95 -12.58
CA ARG A 86 -17.06 0.09 -12.98
C ARG A 86 -16.71 0.24 -14.47
N ILE A 87 -17.70 0.31 -15.35
CA ILE A 87 -17.46 0.59 -16.78
C ILE A 87 -16.70 1.92 -16.92
N ASP A 88 -17.12 2.95 -16.18
CA ASP A 88 -16.48 4.27 -16.25
C ASP A 88 -15.05 4.23 -15.68
N ALA A 89 -14.83 3.56 -14.55
CA ALA A 89 -13.49 3.36 -14.01
C ALA A 89 -12.55 2.61 -14.98
N LEU A 90 -13.04 1.56 -15.64
CA LEU A 90 -12.27 0.81 -16.64
C LEU A 90 -11.99 1.66 -17.90
N ARG A 91 -12.90 2.55 -18.27
CA ARG A 91 -12.69 3.50 -19.39
C ARG A 91 -11.64 4.54 -19.05
N THR A 92 -11.68 5.12 -17.85
CA THR A 92 -10.65 6.05 -17.37
C THR A 92 -9.28 5.36 -17.35
N ARG A 93 -9.19 4.17 -16.76
CA ARG A 93 -7.94 3.39 -16.75
C ARG A 93 -7.42 3.09 -18.15
N ASN A 94 -8.30 2.79 -19.10
CA ASN A 94 -7.89 2.60 -20.50
C ASN A 94 -7.39 3.88 -21.17
N ALA A 95 -7.92 5.05 -20.79
CA ALA A 95 -7.40 6.34 -21.25
C ALA A 95 -5.99 6.57 -20.70
N ASP A 96 -5.77 6.30 -19.41
CA ASP A 96 -4.46 6.43 -18.77
C ASP A 96 -3.43 5.47 -19.40
N LEU A 97 -3.81 4.21 -19.63
CA LEU A 97 -2.96 3.24 -20.35
C LEU A 97 -2.66 3.69 -21.79
N GLY A 98 -3.60 4.37 -22.44
CA GLY A 98 -3.39 5.00 -23.75
C GLY A 98 -2.29 6.05 -23.71
N LEU A 99 -2.31 6.94 -22.70
CA LEU A 99 -1.27 7.95 -22.49
C LEU A 99 0.12 7.31 -22.24
N VAL A 100 0.19 6.23 -21.47
CA VAL A 100 1.44 5.49 -21.24
C VAL A 100 1.97 4.90 -22.55
N ILE A 101 1.10 4.29 -23.35
CA ILE A 101 1.47 3.75 -24.67
C ILE A 101 1.98 4.87 -25.58
N ASP A 102 1.33 6.04 -25.60
CA ASP A 102 1.73 7.18 -26.41
C ASP A 102 3.08 7.76 -25.96
N GLN A 103 3.31 7.88 -24.65
CA GLN A 103 4.62 8.27 -24.11
C GLN A 103 5.72 7.29 -24.50
N LEU A 104 5.46 5.98 -24.39
CA LEU A 104 6.42 4.96 -24.83
C LEU A 104 6.68 5.05 -26.34
N ASN A 105 5.65 5.34 -27.15
CA ASN A 105 5.82 5.56 -28.58
C ASN A 105 6.67 6.80 -28.87
N GLN A 106 6.45 7.92 -28.15
CA GLN A 106 7.24 9.15 -28.29
C GLN A 106 8.71 8.96 -27.90
N ILE A 107 8.98 8.25 -26.79
CA ILE A 107 10.37 7.93 -26.39
C ILE A 107 11.10 7.14 -27.48
N ASN A 108 10.36 6.35 -28.26
CA ASN A 108 10.93 5.47 -29.27
C ASN A 108 10.55 5.87 -30.71
N GLU A 109 10.15 7.12 -30.95
CA GLU A 109 9.48 7.59 -32.18
C GLU A 109 10.27 7.29 -33.48
N TYR A 110 11.59 7.14 -33.37
CA TYR A 110 12.49 6.84 -34.49
C TYR A 110 12.97 5.37 -34.56
N ARG A 111 12.38 4.46 -33.77
CA ARG A 111 12.78 3.05 -33.72
C ARG A 111 11.57 2.13 -33.93
N PRO A 112 11.63 1.19 -34.90
CA PRO A 112 10.62 0.14 -34.97
C PRO A 112 10.62 -0.65 -33.65
N LEU A 113 9.45 -1.13 -33.21
CA LEU A 113 9.23 -1.86 -31.95
C LEU A 113 10.25 -2.99 -31.68
N ARG A 114 10.81 -3.58 -32.73
CA ARG A 114 11.85 -4.61 -32.66
C ARG A 114 13.16 -4.10 -32.02
N ASN A 115 13.41 -2.80 -32.09
CA ASN A 115 14.64 -2.13 -31.64
C ASN A 115 14.44 -1.33 -30.34
N TRP A 116 13.28 -1.48 -29.70
CA TRP A 116 13.03 -0.94 -28.38
C TRP A 116 13.88 -1.70 -27.37
N ASN A 117 14.25 -1.04 -26.28
CA ASN A 117 14.83 -1.77 -25.15
C ASN A 117 13.78 -2.78 -24.63
N THR A 118 14.27 -3.88 -24.04
CA THR A 118 13.39 -4.97 -23.57
C THR A 118 12.36 -4.47 -22.56
N GLY A 119 12.74 -3.53 -21.68
CA GLY A 119 11.85 -2.95 -20.67
C GLY A 119 10.65 -2.21 -21.26
N HIS A 120 10.88 -1.25 -22.17
CA HIS A 120 9.83 -0.49 -22.87
C HIS A 120 8.91 -1.40 -23.66
N LYS A 121 9.46 -2.43 -24.32
CA LYS A 121 8.67 -3.41 -25.06
C LYS A 121 7.76 -4.22 -24.14
N THR A 122 8.28 -4.68 -23.00
CA THR A 122 7.51 -5.39 -21.98
C THR A 122 6.42 -4.50 -21.39
N ALA A 123 6.74 -3.27 -21.01
CA ALA A 123 5.78 -2.30 -20.48
C ALA A 123 4.66 -1.97 -21.48
N HIS A 124 5.01 -1.72 -22.74
CA HIS A 124 4.04 -1.47 -23.81
C HIS A 124 3.10 -2.67 -24.01
N ASN A 125 3.65 -3.89 -24.08
CA ASN A 125 2.85 -5.09 -24.23
C ASN A 125 1.95 -5.36 -23.01
N ALA A 126 2.45 -5.12 -21.80
CA ALA A 126 1.67 -5.21 -20.58
C ALA A 126 0.48 -4.24 -20.60
N ALA A 127 0.73 -2.95 -20.86
CA ALA A 127 -0.31 -1.93 -20.97
C ALA A 127 -1.36 -2.27 -22.04
N LYS A 128 -0.92 -2.76 -23.20
CA LYS A 128 -1.82 -3.17 -24.29
C LYS A 128 -2.66 -4.39 -23.94
N ASN A 129 -2.07 -5.40 -23.30
CA ASN A 129 -2.77 -6.60 -22.85
C ASN A 129 -3.82 -6.24 -21.80
N GLU A 130 -3.47 -5.37 -20.86
CA GLU A 130 -4.39 -4.87 -19.83
C GLU A 130 -5.54 -4.06 -20.44
N MET A 131 -5.25 -3.14 -21.37
CA MET A 131 -6.28 -2.37 -22.07
C MET A 131 -7.25 -3.29 -22.82
N ASN A 132 -6.74 -4.37 -23.45
CA ASN A 132 -7.59 -5.35 -24.12
C ASN A 132 -8.45 -6.16 -23.13
N ALA A 133 -7.90 -6.55 -21.97
CA ALA A 133 -8.65 -7.22 -20.92
C ALA A 133 -9.78 -6.31 -20.39
N ASN A 134 -9.48 -5.05 -20.10
CA ASN A 134 -10.46 -4.05 -19.67
C ASN A 134 -11.56 -3.84 -20.72
N ARG A 135 -11.22 -3.74 -22.01
CA ARG A 135 -12.21 -3.66 -23.10
C ARG A 135 -13.11 -4.90 -23.16
N GLY A 136 -12.55 -6.09 -22.95
CA GLY A 136 -13.31 -7.33 -22.83
C GLY A 136 -14.34 -7.27 -21.71
N THR A 137 -13.93 -6.83 -20.52
CA THR A 137 -14.81 -6.66 -19.35
C THR A 137 -15.91 -5.61 -19.60
N VAL A 138 -15.56 -4.46 -20.18
CA VAL A 138 -16.55 -3.42 -20.54
C VAL A 138 -17.60 -3.97 -21.50
N LEU A 139 -17.20 -4.70 -22.55
CA LEU A 139 -18.14 -5.30 -23.50
C LEU A 139 -19.05 -6.34 -22.83
N GLN A 140 -18.52 -7.14 -21.89
CA GLN A 140 -19.32 -8.09 -21.13
C GLN A 140 -20.34 -7.38 -20.23
N LEU A 141 -19.92 -6.33 -19.51
CA LEU A 141 -20.82 -5.53 -18.67
C LEU A 141 -21.89 -4.80 -19.49
N GLN A 142 -21.54 -4.29 -20.67
CA GLN A 142 -22.52 -3.67 -21.58
C GLN A 142 -23.51 -4.67 -22.14
N LYS A 143 -23.06 -5.85 -22.59
CA LYS A 143 -23.96 -6.93 -23.02
C LYS A 143 -24.91 -7.33 -21.90
N TYR A 144 -24.37 -7.43 -20.69
CA TYR A 144 -25.14 -7.73 -19.50
C TYR A 144 -26.21 -6.65 -19.23
N LEU A 145 -25.84 -5.37 -19.16
CA LEU A 145 -26.80 -4.26 -18.99
C LEU A 145 -27.89 -4.27 -20.07
N LYS A 146 -27.53 -4.60 -21.32
CA LYS A 146 -28.49 -4.72 -22.42
C LYS A 146 -29.45 -5.92 -22.24
N GLN A 147 -28.96 -7.06 -21.76
CA GLN A 147 -29.79 -8.24 -21.47
C GLN A 147 -30.81 -7.93 -20.37
N LEU A 148 -30.43 -7.18 -19.34
CA LEU A 148 -31.34 -6.74 -18.28
C LEU A 148 -32.47 -5.85 -18.78
N GLY A 149 -32.16 -4.93 -19.72
CA GLY A 149 -33.16 -4.05 -20.32
C GLY A 149 -34.14 -4.76 -21.25
N GLY A 150 -33.83 -5.98 -21.70
CA GLY A 150 -34.59 -6.70 -22.72
C GLY A 150 -35.61 -7.70 -22.18
N GLN A 151 -35.21 -8.60 -21.27
CA GLN A 151 -36.08 -9.64 -20.74
C GLN A 151 -35.63 -10.04 -19.33
N ARG A 152 -36.52 -9.89 -18.35
CA ARG A 152 -36.28 -10.44 -17.00
C ARG A 152 -36.16 -11.96 -17.13
N PRO A 153 -35.10 -12.59 -16.60
CA PRO A 153 -35.03 -14.04 -16.58
C PRO A 153 -36.24 -14.58 -15.81
N GLY A 154 -36.91 -15.59 -16.39
CA GLY A 154 -37.94 -16.35 -15.70
C GLY A 154 -37.39 -17.06 -14.45
N ARG A 155 -38.27 -17.75 -13.71
CA ARG A 155 -37.89 -18.42 -12.46
C ARG A 155 -36.70 -19.37 -12.62
N GLU A 156 -36.65 -20.13 -13.71
CA GLU A 156 -35.55 -21.06 -14.02
C GLU A 156 -34.24 -20.33 -14.30
N GLY A 157 -34.28 -19.25 -15.09
CA GLY A 157 -33.10 -18.43 -15.36
C GLY A 157 -32.51 -17.84 -14.08
N ARG A 158 -33.36 -17.32 -13.17
CA ARG A 158 -32.90 -16.83 -11.85
C ARG A 158 -32.20 -17.92 -11.04
N ALA A 159 -32.77 -19.12 -11.00
CA ALA A 159 -32.17 -20.25 -10.29
C ALA A 159 -30.84 -20.71 -10.91
N GLU A 160 -30.62 -20.54 -12.21
CA GLU A 160 -29.32 -20.78 -12.85
C GLU A 160 -28.29 -19.69 -12.49
N ILE A 161 -28.70 -18.42 -12.50
CA ILE A 161 -27.85 -17.28 -12.12
C ILE A 161 -27.42 -17.40 -10.65
N ASP A 162 -28.33 -17.74 -9.75
CA ASP A 162 -28.01 -17.96 -8.33
C ASP A 162 -27.03 -19.14 -8.17
N ARG A 163 -27.23 -20.26 -8.88
CA ARG A 163 -26.31 -21.41 -8.85
C ARG A 163 -24.91 -21.05 -9.35
N GLU A 164 -24.82 -20.28 -10.42
CA GLU A 164 -23.52 -19.84 -10.94
C GLU A 164 -22.86 -18.85 -9.98
N PHE A 165 -23.62 -17.92 -9.39
CA PHE A 165 -23.09 -17.02 -8.37
C PHE A 165 -22.53 -17.78 -7.16
N GLU A 166 -23.27 -18.74 -6.59
CA GLU A 166 -22.80 -19.53 -5.45
C GLU A 166 -21.54 -20.34 -5.80
N ARG A 167 -21.46 -20.89 -7.02
CA ARG A 167 -20.27 -21.57 -7.51
C ARG A 167 -19.07 -20.62 -7.57
N GLN A 168 -19.25 -19.45 -8.18
CA GLN A 168 -18.20 -18.43 -8.29
C GLN A 168 -17.80 -17.87 -6.91
N HIS A 169 -18.75 -17.74 -5.99
CA HIS A 169 -18.52 -17.30 -4.61
C HIS A 169 -17.61 -18.28 -3.85
N GLY A 170 -17.78 -19.59 -4.07
CA GLY A 170 -16.89 -20.62 -3.53
C GLY A 170 -15.46 -20.48 -4.05
N PHE A 171 -15.28 -20.39 -5.37
CA PHE A 171 -13.95 -20.20 -5.98
C PHE A 171 -13.29 -18.90 -5.55
N PHE A 172 -14.07 -17.83 -5.46
CA PHE A 172 -13.61 -16.54 -4.97
C PHE A 172 -13.13 -16.60 -3.53
N SER A 173 -13.89 -17.25 -2.64
CA SER A 173 -13.52 -17.37 -1.23
C SER A 173 -12.17 -18.07 -1.07
N ILE A 174 -11.96 -19.15 -1.83
CA ILE A 174 -10.69 -19.89 -1.89
C ILE A 174 -9.58 -19.01 -2.48
N ALA A 175 -9.85 -18.26 -3.54
CA ALA A 175 -8.86 -17.37 -4.14
C ALA A 175 -8.42 -16.27 -3.16
N VAL A 176 -9.36 -15.62 -2.47
CA VAL A 176 -9.05 -14.62 -1.44
C VAL A 176 -8.22 -15.24 -0.30
N GLU A 177 -8.54 -16.46 0.12
CA GLU A 177 -7.78 -17.17 1.16
C GLU A 177 -6.36 -17.53 0.69
N ASN A 178 -6.20 -18.03 -0.52
CA ASN A 178 -4.88 -18.30 -1.10
C ASN A 178 -4.05 -17.03 -1.25
N LEU A 179 -4.66 -15.94 -1.74
CA LEU A 179 -4.01 -14.62 -1.83
C LEU A 179 -3.59 -14.11 -0.44
N SER A 180 -4.46 -14.30 0.56
CA SER A 180 -4.16 -14.00 1.95
C SER A 180 -2.93 -14.77 2.43
N GLY A 181 -2.90 -16.07 2.15
CA GLY A 181 -1.84 -16.98 2.54
C GLY A 181 -0.47 -16.61 1.98
N VAL A 182 -0.39 -16.00 0.79
CA VAL A 182 0.90 -15.59 0.20
C VAL A 182 1.26 -14.13 0.52
N MET A 183 0.29 -13.23 0.62
CA MET A 183 0.58 -11.80 0.82
C MET A 183 0.73 -11.41 2.30
N ASP A 184 -0.07 -11.98 3.21
CA ASP A 184 0.00 -11.61 4.63
C ASP A 184 1.33 -11.97 5.31
N PRO A 185 2.01 -13.09 4.98
CA PRO A 185 3.33 -13.39 5.52
C PRO A 185 4.36 -12.32 5.15
N VAL A 186 4.43 -11.92 3.87
CA VAL A 186 5.36 -10.88 3.40
C VAL A 186 5.03 -9.53 4.05
N ALA A 187 3.74 -9.18 4.12
CA ALA A 187 3.27 -8.00 4.83
C ALA A 187 3.62 -8.00 6.33
N ARG A 188 3.60 -9.17 6.97
CA ARG A 188 4.02 -9.34 8.37
C ARG A 188 5.54 -9.21 8.51
N GLU A 189 6.32 -9.82 7.63
CA GLU A 189 7.77 -9.77 7.65
C GLU A 189 8.29 -8.34 7.50
N TYR A 190 7.70 -7.54 6.60
CA TYR A 190 8.02 -6.11 6.54
C TYR A 190 7.81 -5.36 7.86
N ARG A 191 6.75 -5.70 8.62
CA ARG A 191 6.48 -5.08 9.92
C ARG A 191 7.48 -5.54 10.98
N GLU A 192 7.85 -6.81 10.96
CA GLU A 192 8.86 -7.37 11.86
C GLU A 192 10.22 -6.72 11.60
N LEU A 193 10.62 -6.60 10.33
CA LEU A 193 11.86 -5.92 9.94
C LEU A 193 11.85 -4.41 10.24
N ALA A 194 10.69 -3.75 10.10
CA ALA A 194 10.56 -2.33 10.48
C ALA A 194 10.67 -2.11 11.99
N ALA A 195 10.39 -3.12 12.81
CA ALA A 195 10.58 -3.09 14.25
C ALA A 195 11.98 -3.54 14.70
N ASP A 196 12.81 -4.06 13.78
CA ASP A 196 14.15 -4.54 14.08
C ASP A 196 15.16 -3.37 14.08
N GLY A 197 15.73 -3.10 15.25
CA GLY A 197 16.73 -2.04 15.43
C GLY A 197 17.97 -2.23 14.57
N GLU A 198 18.43 -3.48 14.37
CA GLU A 198 19.62 -3.76 13.55
C GLU A 198 19.39 -3.38 12.08
N VAL A 199 18.18 -3.59 11.59
CA VAL A 199 17.79 -3.22 10.22
C VAL A 199 17.75 -1.70 10.06
N SER A 200 17.17 -0.99 11.02
CA SER A 200 17.13 0.48 11.02
C SER A 200 18.54 1.06 11.07
N ASP A 201 19.38 0.59 11.99
CA ASP A 201 20.76 1.05 12.16
C ASP A 201 21.60 0.78 10.90
N ALA A 202 21.42 -0.38 10.27
CA ALA A 202 22.10 -0.71 9.02
C ALA A 202 21.69 0.22 7.87
N ILE A 203 20.40 0.55 7.74
CA ILE A 203 19.91 1.51 6.72
C ILE A 203 20.46 2.91 6.99
N GLU A 204 20.50 3.36 8.24
CA GLU A 204 21.06 4.66 8.61
C GLU A 204 22.57 4.74 8.32
N ALA A 205 23.33 3.69 8.62
CA ALA A 205 24.75 3.61 8.30
C ALA A 205 25.01 3.70 6.79
N ILE A 206 24.20 3.01 5.98
CA ILE A 206 24.29 3.10 4.50
C ILE A 206 23.92 4.50 4.03
N ASN A 207 22.87 5.11 4.58
CA ASN A 207 22.45 6.47 4.24
C ASN A 207 23.54 7.50 4.54
N ALA A 208 24.20 7.37 5.69
CA ALA A 208 25.32 8.23 6.08
C ALA A 208 26.54 8.04 5.17
N ALA A 209 26.86 6.80 4.80
CA ALA A 209 27.99 6.48 3.93
C ALA A 209 27.79 6.93 2.47
N GLU A 210 26.59 6.77 1.92
CA GLU A 210 26.31 7.06 0.51
C GLU A 210 25.70 8.44 0.25
N GLY A 211 25.25 9.15 1.29
CA GLY A 211 24.54 10.43 1.15
C GLY A 211 23.16 10.30 0.50
N LYS A 212 22.55 9.11 0.57
CA LYS A 212 21.22 8.81 0.02
C LYS A 212 20.19 8.68 1.14
N ARG A 213 18.91 8.53 0.76
CA ARG A 213 17.77 8.40 1.67
C ARG A 213 17.03 7.10 1.43
N TYR A 214 17.74 5.99 1.55
CA TYR A 214 17.16 4.66 1.53
C TYR A 214 16.15 4.47 2.66
N ARG A 215 15.12 3.67 2.39
CA ARG A 215 14.07 3.29 3.34
C ARG A 215 13.75 1.81 3.21
N LEU A 216 13.28 1.21 4.30
CA LEU A 216 12.63 -0.09 4.23
C LEU A 216 11.20 0.11 3.70
N GLY A 217 10.75 -0.74 2.78
CA GLY A 217 9.35 -0.77 2.41
C GLY A 217 9.05 -1.64 1.20
N PRO A 218 7.79 -2.04 1.03
CA PRO A 218 7.35 -2.83 -0.11
C PRO A 218 7.43 -2.06 -1.44
N SER A 219 7.57 -2.82 -2.53
CA SER A 219 7.46 -2.26 -3.88
C SER A 219 6.08 -1.60 -4.11
N ASP A 220 6.00 -0.70 -5.09
CA ASP A 220 4.73 -0.07 -5.47
C ASP A 220 3.71 -1.12 -5.94
N ASP A 221 4.16 -2.13 -6.70
CA ASP A 221 3.33 -3.24 -7.18
C ASP A 221 2.73 -4.04 -6.01
N PHE A 222 3.55 -4.37 -5.00
CA PHE A 222 3.07 -5.10 -3.82
C PHE A 222 2.09 -4.27 -3.02
N ARG A 223 2.34 -2.96 -2.86
CA ARG A 223 1.40 -2.05 -2.17
C ARG A 223 0.06 -1.98 -2.87
N GLU A 224 0.03 -1.84 -4.20
CA GLU A 224 -1.23 -1.82 -4.96
C GLU A 224 -1.96 -3.16 -4.84
N ALA A 225 -1.24 -4.28 -4.99
CA ALA A 225 -1.79 -5.62 -4.87
C ALA A 225 -2.40 -5.87 -3.47
N TYR A 226 -1.68 -5.51 -2.40
CA TYR A 226 -2.13 -5.71 -1.03
C TYR A 226 -3.32 -4.82 -0.69
N LYS A 227 -3.35 -3.58 -1.19
CA LYS A 227 -4.50 -2.70 -1.08
C LYS A 227 -5.74 -3.33 -1.73
N ARG A 228 -5.62 -3.83 -2.96
CA ARG A 228 -6.73 -4.50 -3.67
C ARG A 228 -7.22 -5.74 -2.94
N LEU A 229 -6.31 -6.56 -2.38
CA LEU A 229 -6.69 -7.70 -1.56
C LEU A 229 -7.55 -7.26 -0.35
N ASN A 230 -7.16 -6.20 0.34
CA ASN A 230 -7.91 -5.70 1.49
C ASN A 230 -9.27 -5.07 1.12
N GLU A 231 -9.36 -4.37 0.00
CA GLU A 231 -10.64 -3.90 -0.56
C GLU A 231 -11.55 -5.09 -0.89
N THR A 232 -10.99 -6.14 -1.48
CA THR A 232 -11.68 -7.38 -1.84
C THR A 232 -12.21 -8.12 -0.62
N ARG A 233 -11.41 -8.22 0.46
CA ARG A 233 -11.85 -8.77 1.75
C ARG A 233 -12.99 -7.97 2.36
N GLY A 234 -12.85 -6.64 2.37
CA GLY A 234 -13.85 -5.72 2.92
C GLY A 234 -15.21 -5.84 2.22
N ALA A 235 -15.22 -5.98 0.89
CA ALA A 235 -16.43 -6.21 0.11
C ALA A 235 -17.16 -7.51 0.48
N PHE A 236 -16.48 -8.47 1.09
CA PHE A 236 -17.02 -9.77 1.48
C PHE A 236 -17.51 -9.84 2.93
N GLY A 237 -17.44 -8.73 3.67
CA GLY A 237 -17.71 -8.72 5.11
C GLY A 237 -16.71 -9.55 5.92
N LYS A 238 -15.63 -10.07 5.30
CA LYS A 238 -14.48 -10.59 6.03
C LYS A 238 -13.79 -9.36 6.61
N SER A 239 -13.91 -9.18 7.92
CA SER A 239 -13.30 -8.08 8.66
C SER A 239 -11.87 -7.86 8.18
N LYS A 240 -11.49 -6.60 7.87
CA LYS A 240 -10.09 -6.24 7.63
C LYS A 240 -9.26 -6.89 8.74
N PRO A 241 -8.16 -7.62 8.42
CA PRO A 241 -7.23 -8.01 9.47
C PRO A 241 -6.87 -6.73 10.22
N ALA A 242 -6.97 -6.76 11.56
CA ALA A 242 -6.88 -5.56 12.39
C ALA A 242 -5.73 -4.67 11.91
N SER A 243 -6.07 -3.50 11.35
CA SER A 243 -5.08 -2.49 10.95
C SER A 243 -4.22 -2.21 12.18
N ARG A 244 -2.98 -2.67 12.14
CA ARG A 244 -2.00 -2.53 13.23
C ARG A 244 -0.79 -1.78 12.69
N PRO A 245 -0.11 -1.01 13.57
CA PRO A 245 0.76 0.10 13.18
C PRO A 245 1.88 -0.37 12.25
N GLY A 246 2.13 0.36 11.16
CA GLY A 246 3.31 0.14 10.30
C GLY A 246 3.06 0.00 8.79
N MET A 247 1.81 -0.19 8.35
CA MET A 247 1.44 -0.02 6.93
C MET A 247 0.58 1.24 6.79
N GLY A 248 1.21 2.40 6.84
CA GLY A 248 0.53 3.67 6.64
C GLY A 248 -0.16 3.70 5.29
N THR A 249 -1.49 3.70 5.27
CA THR A 249 -2.16 4.45 4.21
C THR A 249 -1.88 5.93 4.44
N ALA A 250 -1.90 6.77 3.40
CA ALA A 250 -1.68 8.21 3.56
C ALA A 250 -2.63 8.86 4.59
N ASP A 251 -3.80 8.25 4.81
CA ASP A 251 -4.76 8.65 5.84
C ASP A 251 -4.35 8.21 7.26
N ASP A 252 -3.71 7.04 7.41
CA ASP A 252 -3.18 6.55 8.69
C ASP A 252 -1.96 7.36 9.13
N ASP A 253 -1.04 7.70 8.21
CA ASP A 253 0.10 8.59 8.49
C ASP A 253 -0.37 10.00 8.91
N ALA A 254 -1.45 10.49 8.29
CA ALA A 254 -2.06 11.76 8.66
C ALA A 254 -2.77 11.69 10.03
N ALA A 255 -3.41 10.57 10.36
CA ALA A 255 -4.04 10.35 11.66
C ALA A 255 -2.98 10.22 12.77
N GLU A 256 -1.89 9.49 12.55
CA GLU A 256 -0.80 9.34 13.50
C GLU A 256 -0.02 10.65 13.69
N ALA A 257 0.27 11.38 12.62
CA ALA A 257 0.87 12.72 12.71
C ALA A 257 -0.02 13.71 13.48
N LYS A 258 -1.34 13.64 13.29
CA LYS A 258 -2.31 14.44 14.06
C LYS A 258 -2.34 14.02 15.52
N ALA A 259 -2.37 12.74 15.85
CA ALA A 259 -2.35 12.24 17.23
C ALA A 259 -1.07 12.67 17.98
N ARG A 260 0.10 12.57 17.32
CA ARG A 260 1.37 13.08 17.86
C ARG A 260 1.35 14.60 18.08
N THR A 261 0.71 15.34 17.17
CA THR A 261 0.54 16.80 17.31
C THR A 261 -0.37 17.15 18.49
N VAL A 262 -1.48 16.43 18.66
CA VAL A 262 -2.40 16.59 19.80
C VAL A 262 -1.68 16.31 21.12
N PHE A 263 -0.90 15.23 21.19
CA PHE A 263 -0.11 14.90 22.38
C PHE A 263 0.98 15.95 22.67
N ALA A 264 1.67 16.46 21.65
CA ALA A 264 2.64 17.54 21.82
C ALA A 264 2.00 18.85 22.30
N ILE A 265 0.82 19.20 21.78
CA ILE A 265 0.03 20.36 22.24
C ILE A 265 -0.40 20.16 23.69
N ALA A 266 -0.86 18.95 24.06
CA ALA A 266 -1.24 18.62 25.43
C ALA A 266 -0.10 18.84 26.42
N LYS A 267 1.07 18.30 26.09
CA LYS A 267 2.29 18.44 26.89
C LYS A 267 2.77 19.88 26.99
N ALA A 268 2.64 20.67 25.91
CA ALA A 268 2.98 22.09 25.92
C ALA A 268 2.02 22.96 26.76
N LEU A 269 0.79 22.50 27.00
CA LEU A 269 -0.22 23.20 27.79
C LEU A 269 -0.16 22.88 29.30
N GLU A 270 0.66 21.91 29.74
CA GLU A 270 0.83 21.52 31.16
C GLU A 270 1.14 22.67 32.13
N PRO A 271 1.90 23.75 31.79
CA PRO A 271 2.15 24.83 32.73
C PRO A 271 0.95 25.77 32.93
N ARG A 272 -0.09 25.67 32.10
CA ARG A 272 -1.22 26.60 32.06
C ARG A 272 -2.49 25.89 32.51
N ASN A 273 -2.56 25.59 33.81
CA ASN A 273 -3.70 24.94 34.49
C ASN A 273 -4.97 25.82 34.53
N SER A 274 -5.30 26.47 33.40
CA SER A 274 -6.43 27.38 33.22
C SER A 274 -7.62 26.61 32.67
N LYS A 275 -8.83 26.96 33.15
CA LYS A 275 -10.10 26.36 32.68
C LYS A 275 -10.21 26.36 31.15
N ALA A 276 -9.79 27.45 30.51
CA ALA A 276 -9.86 27.61 29.06
C ALA A 276 -8.91 26.66 28.30
N ALA A 277 -7.77 26.27 28.89
CA ALA A 277 -6.87 25.30 28.28
C ALA A 277 -7.45 23.88 28.34
N LEU A 278 -8.06 23.51 29.48
CA LEU A 278 -8.72 22.21 29.65
C LEU A 278 -9.94 22.05 28.72
N GLU A 279 -10.75 23.10 28.53
CA GLU A 279 -11.89 23.06 27.59
C GLU A 279 -11.44 22.91 26.14
N ARG A 280 -10.38 23.63 25.72
CA ARG A 280 -9.79 23.44 24.38
C ARG A 280 -9.24 22.03 24.21
N TYR A 281 -8.62 21.48 25.25
CA TYR A 281 -8.07 20.14 25.20
C TYR A 281 -9.18 19.07 25.12
N ARG A 282 -10.30 19.26 25.84
CA ARG A 282 -11.49 18.41 25.73
C ARG A 282 -12.07 18.40 24.33
N ALA A 283 -12.17 19.56 23.68
CA ALA A 283 -12.67 19.67 22.31
C ALA A 283 -11.76 18.92 21.30
N ILE A 284 -10.44 19.03 21.47
CA ILE A 284 -9.49 18.32 20.61
C ILE A 284 -9.60 16.80 20.83
N VAL A 285 -9.74 16.32 22.06
CA VAL A 285 -9.86 14.89 22.36
C VAL A 285 -11.22 14.33 21.88
N SER A 286 -12.29 15.13 21.94
CA SER A 286 -13.63 14.70 21.47
C SER A 286 -13.72 14.49 19.97
N ASP A 287 -12.87 15.16 19.19
CA ASP A 287 -12.81 14.99 17.73
C ASP A 287 -12.15 13.65 17.33
N TYR A 288 -11.55 12.91 18.27
CA TYR A 288 -10.83 11.66 18.01
C TYR A 288 -11.15 10.55 19.04
N PRO A 289 -12.41 10.05 19.11
CA PRO A 289 -12.77 9.01 20.07
C PRO A 289 -12.16 7.64 19.69
N GLY A 290 -11.80 6.85 20.71
CA GLY A 290 -11.48 5.42 20.56
C GLY A 290 -10.01 5.07 20.28
N THR A 291 -9.08 6.02 20.37
CA THR A 291 -7.63 5.71 20.35
C THR A 291 -7.09 5.59 21.79
N PRO A 292 -6.07 4.73 22.03
CA PRO A 292 -5.41 4.63 23.35
C PRO A 292 -4.91 5.99 23.88
N GLU A 293 -4.41 6.85 22.98
CA GLU A 293 -3.93 8.19 23.32
C GLU A 293 -5.06 9.13 23.72
N ALA A 294 -6.23 9.04 23.08
CA ALA A 294 -7.41 9.82 23.45
C ALA A 294 -7.97 9.38 24.81
N GLU A 295 -7.90 8.09 25.13
CA GLU A 295 -8.28 7.55 26.44
C GLU A 295 -7.31 7.97 27.55
N GLU A 296 -6.00 7.97 27.28
CA GLU A 296 -4.99 8.47 28.21
C GLU A 296 -5.14 9.99 28.43
N ALA A 297 -5.33 10.75 27.35
CA ALA A 297 -5.61 12.19 27.40
C ALA A 297 -6.86 12.51 28.23
N SER A 298 -7.95 11.75 28.05
CA SER A 298 -9.20 11.91 28.80
C SER A 298 -8.98 11.66 30.30
N ARG A 299 -8.31 10.57 30.66
CA ARG A 299 -7.95 10.26 32.06
C ARG A 299 -7.10 11.36 32.70
N ARG A 300 -6.20 11.97 31.92
CA ARG A 300 -5.32 13.04 32.38
C ARG A 300 -6.06 14.37 32.57
N ILE A 301 -7.04 14.69 31.71
CA ILE A 301 -7.97 15.82 31.90
C ILE A 301 -8.72 15.66 33.22
N GLU A 302 -9.27 14.47 33.47
CA GLU A 302 -10.00 14.19 34.71
C GLU A 302 -9.12 14.36 35.95
N ALA A 303 -7.88 13.86 35.93
CA ALA A 303 -6.93 14.03 37.02
C ALA A 303 -6.60 15.51 37.30
N LEU A 304 -6.44 16.33 36.24
CA LEU A 304 -6.20 17.77 36.38
C LEU A 304 -7.42 18.53 36.92
N GLU A 305 -8.64 18.12 36.56
CA GLU A 305 -9.87 18.69 37.11
C GLU A 305 -10.07 18.36 38.60
N VAL A 306 -9.70 17.15 39.02
CA VAL A 306 -9.72 16.75 40.44
C VAL A 306 -8.74 17.60 41.25
N ASN A 307 -7.52 17.81 40.76
CA ASN A 307 -6.51 18.64 41.45
C ASN A 307 -6.85 20.14 41.52
N ARG A 308 -7.85 20.60 40.77
CA ARG A 308 -8.30 22.00 40.79
C ARG A 308 -9.44 22.26 41.78
N ARG A 309 -10.16 21.22 42.20
CA ARG A 309 -11.24 21.33 43.20
C ARG A 309 -10.64 21.38 44.61
#